data_AF-A0A1G2QHM6-F1
#
_entry.id   AF-A0A1G2QHM6-F1
#
_cell.length_a   1.000
_cell.length_b   1.000
_cell.length_c   1.000
_cell.angle_alpha   90.00
_cell.angle_beta   90.00
_cell.angle_gamma   90.00
#
_symmetry.space_group_name_H-M   'P 1'
#
loop_
_entity.id
_entity.type
_entity.pdbx_description
1 polymer ?
#
loop_
_entity_poly.entity_id
_entity_poly.type
_entity_poly.pdbx_seq_one_letter_code
_entity_poly.pdbx_strand_id
1 'polypeptide(L)'
;MKKKLAVILLIVLVLVAVLGVLRWLGLQQESEKEEADLTYYQSLLDKERDLENIVASRLNQKGLTATASDKSYTRYQVGNLKINEEVSEATIRQYATDIFRILKPYETVRPNEAEVMVAALNNQNQSQLAPIQKTINMHKLALTELLKLSVPKDAQLVHVRLVNSLSQVIPLLENMANIFNNPTLGLESGQEYLKRASSFFWATENINVYFANHNLIFPKEASLNLYFNLD
;
A
#
# COMPACT_ATOMS: atom_id res chain seq x y z
N MET A 1 -58.18 24.57 14.28
CA MET A 1 -56.77 24.82 14.66
C MET A 1 -56.07 23.56 15.18
N LYS A 2 -56.62 22.82 16.16
CA LYS A 2 -55.99 21.63 16.77
C LYS A 2 -55.56 20.50 15.80
N LYS A 3 -56.36 20.20 14.76
CA LYS A 3 -56.02 19.15 13.78
C LYS A 3 -54.77 19.46 12.94
N LYS A 4 -54.55 20.74 12.58
CA LYS A 4 -53.36 21.15 11.81
C LYS A 4 -52.08 21.05 12.65
N LEU A 5 -52.17 21.40 13.94
CA LEU A 5 -51.06 21.27 14.88
C LEU A 5 -50.64 19.80 15.07
N ALA A 6 -51.61 18.89 15.22
CA ALA A 6 -51.34 17.46 15.36
C ALA A 6 -50.64 16.85 14.13
N VAL A 7 -51.03 17.28 12.92
CA VAL A 7 -50.40 16.82 11.68
C VAL A 7 -48.96 17.33 11.56
N ILE A 8 -48.70 18.61 11.89
CA ILE A 8 -47.35 19.17 11.88
C ILE A 8 -46.45 18.43 12.88
N LEU A 9 -46.95 18.15 14.08
CA LEU A 9 -46.20 17.47 15.12
C LEU A 9 -45.86 16.02 14.73
N LEU A 10 -46.79 15.33 14.07
CA LEU A 10 -46.56 14.00 13.50
C LEU A 10 -45.47 14.01 12.42
N ILE A 11 -45.50 14.99 11.50
CA ILE A 11 -44.50 15.12 10.43
C ILE A 11 -43.10 15.36 11.00
N VAL A 12 -42.99 16.22 12.02
CA VAL A 12 -41.70 16.49 12.70
C VAL A 12 -41.18 15.22 13.37
N LEU A 13 -42.03 14.46 14.05
CA LEU A 13 -41.66 13.20 14.69
C LEU A 13 -41.13 12.16 13.68
N VAL A 14 -41.80 12.04 12.52
CA VAL A 14 -41.35 11.16 11.44
C VAL A 14 -40.00 11.59 10.89
N LEU A 15 -39.80 12.89 10.65
CA LEU A 15 -38.51 13.41 10.17
C LEU A 15 -37.37 13.14 11.15
N VAL A 16 -37.59 13.36 12.45
CA VAL A 16 -36.58 13.06 13.49
C VAL A 16 -36.27 11.56 13.53
N ALA A 17 -37.29 10.70 13.45
CA ALA A 17 -37.09 9.25 13.42
C ALA A 17 -36.30 8.79 12.18
N VAL A 18 -36.62 9.33 11.00
CA VAL A 18 -35.91 9.03 9.75
C VAL A 18 -34.45 9.49 9.83
N LEU A 19 -34.19 10.70 10.31
CA LEU A 19 -32.83 11.21 10.50
C LEU A 19 -32.04 10.38 11.52
N GLY A 20 -32.69 9.92 12.59
CA GLY A 20 -32.09 9.03 13.59
C GLY A 20 -31.70 7.67 13.01
N VAL A 21 -32.59 7.05 12.23
CA VAL A 21 -32.32 5.76 11.56
C VAL A 21 -31.22 5.90 10.52
N LEU A 22 -31.23 6.96 9.70
CA LEU A 22 -30.18 7.20 8.70
C LEU A 22 -28.81 7.41 9.36
N ARG A 23 -28.75 8.13 10.49
CA ARG A 23 -27.50 8.31 11.25
C ARG A 23 -27.02 7.01 11.88
N TRP A 24 -27.92 6.20 12.43
CA TRP A 24 -27.59 4.90 13.01
C TRP A 24 -27.08 3.90 11.97
N LEU A 25 -27.73 3.82 10.80
CA LEU A 25 -27.29 2.99 9.68
C LEU A 25 -25.93 3.42 9.13
N GLY A 26 -25.67 4.73 9.06
CA GLY A 26 -24.36 5.26 8.66
C GLY A 26 -23.23 4.82 9.60
N LEU A 27 -23.45 4.90 10.92
CA LEU A 27 -22.47 4.48 11.92
C LEU A 27 -22.16 2.97 11.87
N GLN A 28 -23.18 2.14 11.65
CA GLN A 28 -23.00 0.68 11.58
C GLN A 28 -22.16 0.27 10.35
N GLN A 29 -22.36 0.94 9.22
CA GLN A 29 -21.59 0.68 8.00
C GLN A 29 -20.12 1.13 8.13
N GLU A 30 -19.85 2.15 8.95
CA GLU A 30 -18.50 2.65 9.22
C GLU A 30 -17.75 1.70 10.16
N SER A 31 -18.39 1.17 11.21
CA SER A 31 -17.78 0.21 12.13
C SER A 31 -17.47 -1.15 11.48
N GLU A 32 -18.35 -1.65 10.60
CA GLU A 32 -18.12 -2.92 9.88
C GLU A 32 -16.92 -2.82 8.91
N LYS A 33 -16.70 -1.64 8.31
CA LYS A 33 -15.52 -1.40 7.47
C LYS A 33 -14.24 -1.33 8.29
N GLU A 34 -14.27 -0.59 9.40
CA GLU A 34 -13.12 -0.47 10.30
C GLU A 34 -12.68 -1.83 10.83
N GLU A 35 -13.63 -2.71 11.19
CA GLU A 35 -13.36 -4.08 11.62
C GLU A 35 -12.82 -4.98 10.50
N ALA A 36 -13.36 -4.86 9.28
CA ALA A 36 -12.86 -5.59 8.11
C ALA A 36 -11.43 -5.18 7.75
N ASP A 37 -11.14 -3.88 7.78
CA ASP A 37 -9.81 -3.33 7.55
C ASP A 37 -8.85 -3.81 8.66
N LEU A 38 -9.23 -3.72 9.94
CA LEU A 38 -8.46 -4.24 11.08
C LEU A 38 -8.15 -5.74 10.96
N THR A 39 -9.13 -6.54 10.54
CA THR A 39 -8.95 -7.98 10.36
C THR A 39 -7.97 -8.27 9.23
N TYR A 40 -8.09 -7.55 8.12
CA TYR A 40 -7.14 -7.62 7.02
C TYR A 40 -5.72 -7.21 7.48
N TYR A 41 -5.59 -6.14 8.27
CA TYR A 41 -4.30 -5.73 8.83
C TYR A 41 -3.67 -6.79 9.72
N GLN A 42 -4.47 -7.41 10.60
CA GLN A 42 -3.98 -8.47 11.47
C GLN A 42 -3.50 -9.69 10.68
N SER A 43 -4.22 -10.08 9.62
CA SER A 43 -3.79 -11.20 8.78
C SER A 43 -2.48 -10.90 8.04
N LEU A 44 -2.25 -9.65 7.60
CA LEU A 44 -0.97 -9.25 6.99
C LEU A 44 0.19 -9.37 7.98
N LEU A 45 -0.01 -8.94 9.24
CA LEU A 45 1.02 -9.02 10.30
C LEU A 45 1.32 -10.46 10.71
N ASP A 46 0.30 -11.30 10.86
CA ASP A 46 0.48 -12.71 11.18
C ASP A 46 1.25 -13.44 10.08
N LYS A 47 0.95 -13.13 8.81
CA LYS A 47 1.64 -13.76 7.69
C LYS A 47 3.06 -13.25 7.50
N GLU A 48 3.32 -11.97 7.73
CA GLU A 48 4.68 -11.44 7.83
C GLU A 48 5.49 -12.27 8.83
N ARG A 49 4.95 -12.50 10.03
CA ARG A 49 5.60 -13.33 11.06
C ARG A 49 5.85 -14.77 10.61
N ASP A 50 4.90 -15.40 9.93
CA ASP A 50 5.06 -16.78 9.43
C ASP A 50 6.15 -16.87 8.36
N LEU A 51 6.20 -15.91 7.43
CA LEU A 51 7.24 -15.84 6.42
C LEU A 51 8.60 -15.51 7.02
N GLU A 52 8.67 -14.62 8.01
CA GLU A 52 9.89 -14.38 8.78
C GLU A 52 10.40 -15.67 9.43
N ASN A 53 9.51 -16.46 10.04
CA ASN A 53 9.87 -17.75 10.64
C ASN A 53 10.40 -18.73 9.60
N ILE A 54 9.78 -18.80 8.42
CA ILE A 54 10.25 -19.65 7.31
C ILE A 54 11.64 -19.21 6.86
N VAL A 55 11.86 -17.93 6.61
CA VAL A 55 13.15 -17.41 6.16
C VAL A 55 14.23 -17.61 7.23
N ALA A 56 13.95 -17.28 8.49
CA ALA A 56 14.86 -17.47 9.61
C ALA A 56 15.24 -18.94 9.81
N SER A 57 14.28 -19.86 9.69
CA SER A 57 14.55 -21.30 9.79
C SER A 57 15.51 -21.78 8.70
N ARG A 58 15.41 -21.22 7.48
CA ARG A 58 16.28 -21.58 6.34
C ARG A 58 17.68 -21.02 6.47
N LEU A 59 17.82 -19.79 6.99
CA LEU A 59 19.13 -19.21 7.32
C LEU A 59 19.88 -20.08 8.34
N ASN A 60 19.19 -20.45 9.43
CA ASN A 60 19.74 -21.31 10.48
C ASN A 60 20.08 -22.71 9.96
N GLN A 61 19.20 -23.33 9.16
CA GLN A 61 19.44 -24.66 8.57
C GLN A 61 20.69 -24.69 7.68
N LYS A 62 20.97 -23.60 6.95
CA LYS A 62 22.12 -23.51 6.05
C LYS A 62 23.40 -22.97 6.74
N GLY A 63 23.37 -22.71 8.04
CA GLY A 63 24.52 -22.17 8.78
C GLY A 63 24.91 -20.75 8.32
N LEU A 64 23.95 -20.01 7.78
CA LEU A 64 24.16 -18.67 7.23
C LEU A 64 23.89 -17.64 8.33
N THR A 65 24.91 -16.87 8.71
CA THR A 65 24.75 -15.74 9.63
C THR A 65 24.32 -14.51 8.87
N ALA A 66 23.25 -13.86 9.31
CA ALA A 66 22.73 -12.66 8.68
C ALA A 66 23.78 -11.53 8.72
N THR A 67 24.31 -11.12 7.57
CA THR A 67 25.17 -9.93 7.47
C THR A 67 24.34 -8.83 6.81
N ALA A 68 23.87 -7.87 7.60
CA ALA A 68 23.00 -6.78 7.15
C ALA A 68 23.34 -6.33 5.72
N SER A 69 22.45 -6.65 4.78
CA SER A 69 22.55 -6.27 3.38
C SER A 69 22.59 -4.76 3.24
N ASP A 70 23.80 -4.20 3.18
CA ASP A 70 24.03 -2.76 3.00
C ASP A 70 23.90 -2.35 1.52
N LYS A 71 22.91 -2.90 0.80
CA LYS A 71 22.56 -2.39 -0.51
C LYS A 71 21.88 -1.03 -0.30
N SER A 72 22.66 0.02 -0.57
CA SER A 72 22.21 1.40 -0.55
C SER A 72 21.03 1.59 -1.51
N TYR A 73 19.88 1.96 -0.97
CA TYR A 73 18.79 2.54 -1.74
C TYR A 73 19.02 4.04 -1.89
N THR A 74 18.47 4.62 -2.96
CA THR A 74 18.50 6.07 -3.12
C THR A 74 17.48 6.70 -2.20
N ARG A 75 17.95 7.55 -1.27
CA ARG A 75 17.06 8.32 -0.40
C ARG A 75 16.71 9.64 -1.08
N TYR A 76 15.47 9.75 -1.52
CA TYR A 76 14.91 10.96 -2.10
C TYR A 76 14.46 11.94 -1.01
N GLN A 77 14.65 13.23 -1.30
CA GLN A 77 14.22 14.36 -0.49
C GLN A 77 13.20 15.19 -1.27
N VAL A 78 12.53 16.12 -0.59
CA VAL A 78 11.57 17.04 -1.22
C VAL A 78 12.19 17.81 -2.38
N GLY A 79 13.47 18.19 -2.28
CA GLY A 79 14.20 18.87 -3.36
C GLY A 79 14.42 18.02 -4.63
N ASN A 80 14.14 16.72 -4.59
CA ASN A 80 14.15 15.84 -5.75
C ASN A 80 12.79 15.78 -6.48
N LEU A 81 11.74 16.41 -5.94
CA LEU A 81 10.39 16.39 -6.48
C LEU A 81 10.13 17.65 -7.32
N LYS A 82 9.19 17.55 -8.26
CA LYS A 82 8.63 18.73 -8.93
C LYS A 82 7.44 19.24 -8.12
N ILE A 83 7.64 20.32 -7.37
CA ILE A 83 6.60 20.89 -6.52
C ILE A 83 5.76 21.88 -7.32
N ASN A 84 4.44 21.74 -7.24
CA ASN A 84 3.47 22.76 -7.61
C ASN A 84 3.12 23.57 -6.36
N GLU A 85 3.43 24.87 -6.39
CA GLU A 85 3.13 25.79 -5.30
C GLU A 85 1.62 26.00 -5.11
N GLU A 86 0.80 25.72 -6.14
CA GLU A 86 -0.65 25.83 -6.08
C GLU A 86 -1.30 24.63 -5.36
N VAL A 87 -2.21 24.92 -4.43
CA VAL A 87 -3.01 23.94 -3.69
C VAL A 87 -4.49 24.20 -4.00
N SER A 88 -4.86 24.02 -5.27
CA SER A 88 -6.24 24.14 -5.75
C SER A 88 -6.88 22.76 -5.93
N GLU A 89 -8.21 22.69 -5.87
CA GLU A 89 -8.94 21.43 -6.10
C GLU A 89 -8.56 20.78 -7.44
N ALA A 90 -8.39 21.59 -8.50
CA ALA A 90 -7.97 21.11 -9.81
C ALA A 90 -6.58 20.46 -9.77
N THR A 91 -5.63 21.11 -9.09
CA THR A 91 -4.26 20.59 -8.93
C THR A 91 -4.24 19.28 -8.14
N ILE A 92 -4.99 19.20 -7.03
CA ILE A 92 -5.05 18.00 -6.20
C ILE A 92 -5.75 16.85 -6.94
N ARG A 93 -6.83 17.15 -7.69
CA ARG A 93 -7.55 16.14 -8.49
C ARG A 93 -6.68 15.57 -9.62
N GLN A 94 -5.90 16.41 -10.28
CA GLN A 94 -4.94 15.97 -11.29
C GLN A 94 -3.85 15.10 -10.66
N TYR A 95 -3.27 15.55 -9.55
CA TYR A 95 -2.27 14.79 -8.80
C TYR A 95 -2.81 13.41 -8.39
N ALA A 96 -4.04 13.35 -7.87
CA ALA A 96 -4.67 12.09 -7.52
C ALA A 96 -4.84 11.19 -8.75
N THR A 97 -5.39 11.71 -9.84
CA THR A 97 -5.59 10.94 -11.09
C THR A 97 -4.27 10.33 -11.60
N ASP A 98 -3.19 11.08 -11.50
CA ASP A 98 -1.85 10.62 -11.88
C ASP A 98 -1.31 9.53 -10.94
N ILE A 99 -1.49 9.69 -9.62
CA ILE A 99 -1.15 8.65 -8.64
C ILE A 99 -1.93 7.37 -8.93
N PHE A 100 -3.26 7.47 -9.12
CA PHE A 100 -4.12 6.35 -9.47
C PHE A 100 -3.63 5.62 -10.72
N ARG A 101 -3.34 6.37 -11.79
CA ARG A 101 -2.82 5.81 -13.04
C ARG A 101 -1.51 5.06 -12.83
N ILE A 102 -0.58 5.62 -12.04
CA ILE A 102 0.74 5.02 -11.79
C ILE A 102 0.64 3.77 -10.94
N LEU A 103 -0.25 3.77 -9.94
CA LEU A 103 -0.40 2.67 -9.00
C LEU A 103 -1.41 1.60 -9.46
N LYS A 104 -2.18 1.86 -10.52
CA LYS A 104 -3.12 0.89 -11.11
C LYS A 104 -2.56 -0.53 -11.34
N PRO A 105 -1.31 -0.73 -11.80
CA PRO A 105 -0.75 -2.08 -11.95
C PRO A 105 -0.72 -2.90 -10.65
N TYR A 106 -0.76 -2.24 -9.49
CA TYR A 106 -0.73 -2.89 -8.19
C TYR A 106 -2.09 -3.47 -7.77
N GLU A 107 -3.19 -3.17 -8.48
CA GLU A 107 -4.52 -3.75 -8.27
C GLU A 107 -4.62 -5.21 -8.72
N THR A 108 -3.61 -5.73 -9.43
CA THR A 108 -3.63 -7.13 -9.87
C THR A 108 -3.07 -8.04 -8.77
N VAL A 109 -3.86 -9.06 -8.39
CA VAL A 109 -3.43 -10.17 -7.53
C VAL A 109 -2.17 -10.83 -8.12
N ARG A 110 -1.15 -11.03 -7.31
CA ARG A 110 0.18 -11.57 -7.68
C ARG A 110 0.71 -12.46 -6.56
N PRO A 111 1.60 -13.41 -6.80
CA PRO A 111 2.15 -14.19 -5.70
C PRO A 111 3.07 -13.34 -4.82
N ASN A 112 3.18 -13.67 -3.53
CA ASN A 112 4.16 -13.06 -2.62
C ASN A 112 5.59 -13.32 -3.12
N GLU A 113 6.38 -12.26 -3.26
CA GLU A 113 7.72 -12.38 -3.86
C GLU A 113 8.69 -13.19 -2.98
N ALA A 114 8.54 -13.17 -1.65
CA ALA A 114 9.37 -13.98 -0.75
C ALA A 114 9.01 -15.47 -0.86
N GLU A 115 7.73 -15.80 -0.99
CA GLU A 115 7.29 -17.17 -1.25
C GLU A 115 7.79 -17.69 -2.59
N VAL A 116 7.66 -16.89 -3.66
CA VAL A 116 8.17 -17.23 -5.00
C VAL A 116 9.66 -17.52 -4.95
N MET A 117 10.43 -16.68 -4.23
CA MET A 117 11.85 -16.86 -4.05
C MET A 117 12.19 -18.17 -3.33
N VAL A 118 11.51 -18.45 -2.20
CA VAL A 118 11.71 -19.68 -1.42
C VAL A 118 11.34 -20.91 -2.23
N ALA A 119 10.22 -20.87 -2.97
CA ALA A 119 9.79 -21.94 -3.85
C ALA A 119 10.82 -22.22 -4.96
N ALA A 120 11.32 -21.16 -5.61
CA ALA A 120 12.36 -21.28 -6.63
C ALA A 120 13.63 -21.95 -6.07
N LEU A 121 14.09 -21.51 -4.89
CA LEU A 121 15.26 -22.08 -4.23
C LEU A 121 15.06 -23.56 -3.88
N ASN A 122 13.90 -23.93 -3.33
CA ASN A 122 13.59 -25.30 -2.95
C ASN A 122 13.52 -26.25 -4.16
N ASN A 123 12.91 -25.78 -5.25
CA ASN A 123 12.75 -26.53 -6.49
C ASN A 123 13.99 -26.50 -7.38
N GLN A 124 15.03 -25.75 -6.98
CA GLN A 124 16.22 -25.49 -7.79
C GLN A 124 15.90 -24.97 -9.21
N ASN A 125 14.83 -24.18 -9.33
CA ASN A 125 14.33 -23.72 -10.62
C ASN A 125 14.34 -22.19 -10.73
N GLN A 126 15.36 -21.66 -11.41
CA GLN A 126 15.49 -20.22 -11.65
C GLN A 126 14.34 -19.62 -12.47
N SER A 127 13.69 -20.40 -13.34
CA SER A 127 12.58 -19.88 -14.15
C SER A 127 11.38 -19.46 -13.29
N GLN A 128 11.27 -19.99 -12.06
CA GLN A 128 10.23 -19.60 -11.11
C GLN A 128 10.42 -18.17 -10.56
N LEU A 129 11.58 -17.53 -10.77
CA LEU A 129 11.82 -16.14 -10.36
C LEU A 129 11.29 -15.09 -11.34
N ALA A 130 10.72 -15.50 -12.49
CA ALA A 130 10.16 -14.58 -13.48
C ALA A 130 9.10 -13.60 -12.91
N PRO A 131 8.21 -13.99 -11.98
CA PRO A 131 7.28 -13.06 -11.33
C PRO A 131 8.01 -11.95 -10.55
N ILE A 132 9.07 -12.26 -9.82
CA ILE A 132 9.86 -11.27 -9.07
C ILE A 132 10.48 -10.26 -10.05
N GLN A 133 11.00 -10.71 -11.19
CA GLN A 133 11.54 -9.80 -12.21
C GLN A 133 10.48 -8.85 -12.79
N LYS A 134 9.26 -9.34 -12.99
CA LYS A 134 8.12 -8.49 -13.39
C LYS A 134 7.80 -7.45 -12.32
N THR A 135 7.77 -7.86 -11.05
CA THR A 135 7.57 -6.96 -9.91
C THR A 135 8.65 -5.87 -9.84
N ILE A 136 9.94 -6.22 -10.01
CA ILE A 136 11.05 -5.26 -10.04
C ILE A 136 10.80 -4.18 -11.10
N ASN A 137 10.45 -4.59 -12.32
CA ASN A 137 10.23 -3.65 -13.43
C ASN A 137 9.03 -2.74 -13.15
N MET A 138 7.96 -3.28 -12.58
CA MET A 138 6.79 -2.50 -12.15
C MET A 138 7.16 -1.44 -11.11
N HIS A 139 7.94 -1.81 -10.08
CA HIS A 139 8.38 -0.87 -9.04
C HIS A 139 9.31 0.21 -9.60
N LYS A 140 10.25 -0.15 -10.48
CA LYS A 140 11.14 0.82 -11.14
C LYS A 140 10.36 1.80 -12.01
N LEU A 141 9.37 1.32 -12.76
CA LEU A 141 8.50 2.17 -13.57
C LEU A 141 7.68 3.11 -12.69
N ALA A 142 7.03 2.60 -11.64
CA ALA A 142 6.25 3.41 -10.72
C ALA A 142 7.11 4.49 -10.05
N LEU A 143 8.29 4.13 -9.52
CA LEU A 143 9.24 5.09 -8.95
C LEU A 143 9.61 6.19 -9.94
N THR A 144 9.93 5.80 -11.17
CA THR A 144 10.31 6.75 -12.24
C THR A 144 9.18 7.71 -12.58
N GLU A 145 7.94 7.23 -12.65
CA GLU A 145 6.77 8.05 -12.96
C GLU A 145 6.37 8.96 -11.78
N LEU A 146 6.45 8.47 -10.54
CA LEU A 146 6.19 9.28 -9.34
C LEU A 146 7.14 10.48 -9.25
N LEU A 147 8.44 10.27 -9.49
CA LEU A 147 9.44 11.34 -9.48
C LEU A 147 9.19 12.43 -10.54
N LYS A 148 8.42 12.12 -11.59
CA LYS A 148 8.08 13.09 -12.65
C LYS A 148 6.83 13.90 -12.36
N LEU A 149 6.02 13.50 -11.37
CA LEU A 149 4.75 14.14 -11.07
C LEU A 149 4.94 15.56 -10.55
N SER A 150 3.99 16.41 -10.92
CA SER A 150 3.81 17.72 -10.31
C SER A 150 3.04 17.53 -9.00
N VAL A 151 3.72 17.68 -7.86
CA VAL A 151 3.20 17.37 -6.53
C VAL A 151 2.69 18.65 -5.86
N PRO A 152 1.43 18.73 -5.39
CA PRO A 152 0.95 19.86 -4.60
C PRO A 152 1.86 20.12 -3.39
N LYS A 153 2.12 21.38 -3.07
CA LYS A 153 3.05 21.78 -2.00
C LYS A 153 2.79 21.07 -0.66
N ASP A 154 1.52 20.90 -0.31
CA ASP A 154 1.11 20.25 0.93
C ASP A 154 1.17 18.70 0.88
N ALA A 155 1.21 18.10 -0.32
CA ALA A 155 1.40 16.67 -0.53
C ALA A 155 2.88 16.22 -0.51
N GLN A 156 3.85 17.16 -0.53
CA GLN A 156 5.27 16.84 -0.75
C GLN A 156 5.84 15.81 0.24
N LEU A 157 5.42 15.85 1.51
CA LEU A 157 5.92 14.96 2.56
C LEU A 157 5.32 13.56 2.46
N VAL A 158 4.04 13.44 2.12
CA VAL A 158 3.40 12.13 1.91
C VAL A 158 3.91 11.49 0.61
N HIS A 159 4.12 12.30 -0.43
CA HIS A 159 4.68 11.83 -1.70
C HIS A 159 6.12 11.33 -1.57
N VAL A 160 7.00 12.07 -0.89
CA VAL A 160 8.41 11.63 -0.74
C VAL A 160 8.52 10.34 0.07
N ARG A 161 7.59 10.08 1.00
CA ARG A 161 7.52 8.80 1.73
C ARG A 161 7.17 7.65 0.78
N LEU A 162 6.20 7.85 -0.12
CA LEU A 162 5.81 6.88 -1.15
C LEU A 162 6.97 6.55 -2.10
N VAL A 163 7.67 7.58 -2.58
CA VAL A 163 8.84 7.41 -3.45
C VAL A 163 9.95 6.62 -2.75
N ASN A 164 10.23 6.96 -1.48
CA ASN A 164 11.29 6.28 -0.72
C ASN A 164 10.95 4.82 -0.38
N SER A 165 9.69 4.51 -0.06
CA SER A 165 9.31 3.13 0.23
C SER A 165 9.48 2.23 -0.99
N LEU A 166 9.13 2.71 -2.19
CA LEU A 166 9.46 2.01 -3.44
C LEU A 166 10.97 1.85 -3.66
N SER A 167 11.74 2.92 -3.42
CA SER A 167 13.19 2.86 -3.58
C SER A 167 13.86 1.85 -2.64
N GLN A 168 13.27 1.57 -1.48
CA GLN A 168 13.77 0.59 -0.51
C GLN A 168 13.48 -0.85 -0.92
N VAL A 169 12.31 -1.13 -1.49
CA VAL A 169 11.94 -2.52 -1.84
C VAL A 169 12.61 -3.02 -3.12
N ILE A 170 12.91 -2.15 -4.09
CA ILE A 170 13.56 -2.53 -5.35
C ILE A 170 14.87 -3.32 -5.16
N PRO A 171 15.87 -2.83 -4.41
CA PRO A 171 17.12 -3.57 -4.24
C PRO A 171 16.94 -4.90 -3.50
N LEU A 172 15.94 -5.01 -2.63
CA LEU A 172 15.61 -6.26 -1.93
C LEU A 172 15.07 -7.29 -2.92
N LEU A 173 14.11 -6.90 -3.76
CA LEU A 173 13.59 -7.75 -4.83
C LEU A 173 14.69 -8.21 -5.81
N GLU A 174 15.63 -7.32 -6.15
CA GLU A 174 16.78 -7.67 -7.00
C GLU A 174 17.68 -8.73 -6.34
N ASN A 175 17.92 -8.61 -5.04
CA ASN A 175 18.68 -9.61 -4.29
C ASN A 175 17.94 -10.95 -4.22
N MET A 176 16.62 -10.92 -4.00
CA MET A 176 15.76 -12.11 -4.03
C MET A 176 15.78 -12.80 -5.40
N ALA A 177 15.71 -12.03 -6.49
CA ALA A 177 15.84 -12.54 -7.85
C ALA A 177 17.25 -13.13 -8.14
N ASN A 178 18.24 -12.77 -7.34
CA ASN A 178 19.62 -13.25 -7.45
C ASN A 178 19.96 -14.38 -6.44
N ILE A 179 18.95 -15.02 -5.85
CA ILE A 179 19.14 -16.01 -4.76
C ILE A 179 20.02 -17.21 -5.15
N PHE A 180 20.09 -17.60 -6.42
CA PHE A 180 20.97 -18.70 -6.85
C PHE A 180 22.45 -18.34 -6.85
N ASN A 181 22.78 -17.05 -7.03
CA ASN A 181 24.15 -16.56 -7.02
C ASN A 181 24.59 -16.18 -5.60
N ASN A 182 23.67 -15.68 -4.77
CA ASN A 182 23.94 -15.36 -3.37
C ASN A 182 22.74 -15.72 -2.47
N PRO A 183 22.62 -17.00 -2.04
CA PRO A 183 21.48 -17.48 -1.27
C PRO A 183 21.26 -16.77 0.06
N THR A 184 22.35 -16.45 0.75
CA THR A 184 22.32 -15.72 2.03
C THR A 184 21.67 -14.37 1.86
N LEU A 185 22.19 -13.57 0.93
CA LEU A 185 21.69 -12.24 0.63
C LEU A 185 20.25 -12.26 0.13
N GLY A 186 19.88 -13.25 -0.70
CA GLY A 186 18.52 -13.43 -1.18
C GLY A 186 17.54 -13.69 -0.04
N LEU A 187 17.86 -14.63 0.86
CA LEU A 187 17.02 -14.95 2.01
C LEU A 187 16.88 -13.76 2.97
N GLU A 188 17.98 -13.11 3.35
CA GLU A 188 17.94 -11.90 4.19
C GLU A 188 17.09 -10.79 3.55
N SER A 189 17.26 -10.57 2.24
CA SER A 189 16.49 -9.58 1.51
C SER A 189 15.00 -9.94 1.45
N GLY A 190 14.67 -11.23 1.41
CA GLY A 190 13.28 -11.70 1.53
C GLY A 190 12.67 -11.35 2.88
N GLN A 191 13.40 -11.49 3.98
CA GLN A 191 12.92 -11.07 5.31
C GLN A 191 12.73 -9.56 5.39
N GLU A 192 13.75 -8.79 4.97
CA GLU A 192 13.66 -7.32 4.99
C GLU A 192 12.59 -6.80 4.03
N TYR A 193 12.34 -7.49 2.91
CA TYR A 193 11.30 -7.14 1.95
C TYR A 193 9.92 -7.11 2.61
N LEU A 194 9.59 -8.10 3.44
CA LEU A 194 8.30 -8.14 4.12
C LEU A 194 8.07 -6.91 5.01
N LYS A 195 9.11 -6.53 5.78
CA LYS A 195 9.10 -5.32 6.64
C LYS A 195 8.97 -4.03 5.83
N ARG A 196 9.59 -3.97 4.64
CA ARG A 196 9.59 -2.76 3.79
C ARG A 196 8.36 -2.68 2.90
N ALA A 197 7.78 -3.81 2.51
CA ALA A 197 6.54 -3.87 1.74
C ALA A 197 5.38 -3.25 2.52
N SER A 198 5.29 -3.51 3.84
CA SER A 198 4.32 -2.84 4.71
C SER A 198 4.53 -1.32 4.76
N SER A 199 5.78 -0.84 4.75
CA SER A 199 6.08 0.60 4.67
C SER A 199 5.56 1.23 3.36
N PHE A 200 5.61 0.50 2.25
CA PHE A 200 5.03 0.95 0.99
C PHE A 200 3.50 0.97 1.04
N PHE A 201 2.86 -0.06 1.61
CA PHE A 201 1.43 -0.07 1.92
C PHE A 201 1.01 1.18 2.74
N TRP A 202 1.70 1.44 3.85
CA TRP A 202 1.38 2.58 4.70
C TRP A 202 1.59 3.92 3.99
N ALA A 203 2.61 4.02 3.13
CA ALA A 203 2.83 5.22 2.35
C ALA A 203 1.70 5.48 1.34
N THR A 204 1.14 4.42 0.73
CA THR A 204 -0.03 4.55 -0.15
C THR A 204 -1.29 4.93 0.62
N GLU A 205 -1.47 4.41 1.82
CA GLU A 205 -2.63 4.77 2.65
C GLU A 205 -2.56 6.23 3.11
N ASN A 206 -1.38 6.72 3.47
CA ASN A 206 -1.19 8.15 3.77
C ASN A 206 -1.55 9.07 2.60
N ILE A 207 -1.43 8.59 1.35
CA ILE A 207 -1.86 9.33 0.16
C ILE A 207 -3.38 9.33 0.03
N ASN A 208 -4.04 8.19 0.31
CA ASN A 208 -5.50 8.12 0.35
C ASN A 208 -6.08 9.07 1.42
N VAL A 209 -5.50 9.05 2.62
CA VAL A 209 -5.87 9.97 3.72
C VAL A 209 -5.68 11.43 3.30
N TYR A 210 -4.58 11.75 2.61
CA TYR A 210 -4.39 13.09 2.06
C TYR A 210 -5.54 13.47 1.12
N PHE A 211 -5.93 12.61 0.18
CA PHE A 211 -7.05 12.91 -0.71
C PHE A 211 -8.39 13.08 0.01
N ALA A 212 -8.65 12.22 1.00
CA ALA A 212 -9.86 12.30 1.81
C ALA A 212 -9.96 13.64 2.56
N ASN A 213 -8.84 14.12 3.12
CA ASN A 213 -8.76 15.42 3.80
C ASN A 213 -9.04 16.61 2.88
N HIS A 214 -8.88 16.45 1.57
CA HIS A 214 -9.23 17.45 0.56
C HIS A 214 -10.61 17.22 -0.07
N ASN A 215 -11.47 16.42 0.56
CA ASN A 215 -12.82 16.08 0.10
C ASN A 215 -12.86 15.45 -1.30
N LEU A 216 -11.76 14.83 -1.74
CA LEU A 216 -11.73 14.04 -2.96
C LEU A 216 -12.23 12.63 -2.63
N ILE A 217 -13.54 12.46 -2.69
CA ILE A 217 -14.17 11.14 -2.57
C ILE A 217 -14.09 10.48 -3.94
N PHE A 218 -13.17 9.52 -4.10
CA PHE A 218 -13.16 8.66 -5.27
C PHE A 218 -14.32 7.65 -5.17
N PRO A 219 -15.06 7.40 -6.27
CA PRO A 219 -15.98 6.27 -6.29
C PRO A 219 -15.22 4.99 -5.94
N LYS A 220 -15.89 3.98 -5.34
CA LYS A 220 -15.27 2.70 -4.91
C LYS A 220 -14.48 1.97 -6.02
N GLU A 221 -14.80 2.26 -7.28
CA GLU A 221 -14.12 1.75 -8.47
C GLU A 221 -12.81 2.48 -8.80
N ALA A 222 -12.62 3.64 -8.18
CA ALA A 222 -11.46 4.52 -8.27
C ALA A 222 -10.74 4.67 -6.92
N SER A 223 -11.11 3.91 -5.88
CA SER A 223 -10.27 3.73 -4.70
C SER A 223 -9.21 2.66 -5.01
N LEU A 224 -7.95 2.95 -4.69
CA LEU A 224 -6.81 2.10 -5.00
C LEU A 224 -6.89 0.87 -4.09
N ASN A 225 -7.51 -0.19 -4.59
CA ASN A 225 -7.46 -1.50 -3.95
C ASN A 225 -6.08 -2.11 -4.27
N LEU A 226 -5.06 -1.61 -3.58
CA LEU A 226 -3.70 -2.09 -3.76
C LEU A 226 -3.61 -3.52 -3.23
N TYR A 227 -3.45 -4.48 -4.13
CA TYR A 227 -3.17 -5.85 -3.73
C TYR A 227 -1.69 -5.94 -3.36
N PHE A 228 -1.46 -5.91 -2.07
CA PHE A 228 -0.22 -6.36 -1.46
C PHE A 228 -0.40 -7.82 -1.12
N ASN A 229 0.19 -8.69 -1.93
CA ASN A 229 0.19 -10.12 -1.66
C ASN A 229 1.26 -10.39 -0.62
N LEU A 230 0.96 -9.95 0.59
CA LEU A 230 1.48 -10.61 1.77
C LEU A 230 0.75 -11.93 2.00
N ASP A 231 -0.34 -12.23 1.26
CA ASP A 231 -1.04 -13.53 1.09
C ASP A 231 -0.35 -14.55 0.19
#